data_AF-A0A969YF85-F1
#
_entry.id   AF-A0A969YF85-F1
#
_cell.length_a   1.000
_cell.length_b   1.000
_cell.length_c   1.000
_cell.angle_alpha   90.00
_cell.angle_beta   90.00
_cell.angle_gamma   90.00
#
_symmetry.space_group_name_H-M   'P 1'
#
loop_
_entity.id
_entity.type
_entity.pdbx_description
1 polymer ?
#
loop_
_entity_poly.entity_id
_entity_poly.type
_entity_poly.pdbx_seq_one_letter_code
_entity_poly.pdbx_strand_id
1 'polypeptide(L)'
;MSRSVLLVSYHFAPQNAIGAVRPTKLAKYLTRMGYRVTVLCGSSPDSVQDPLLKRDSAELEDVHIVRERSLLRWWKTRGGKPPAPPALTDRAVLMQRGLTEEEMRAQSAAGAAAGPEAAVSPAPPAVGTSAPARRNPLLDALYLWLAGRSDAAFARACLRELRGMHRRFDIVLSTYGPASVHTVARKAKQARVADRWIADFRDEVTAPFSRGRSWSRRYLRAVRRGADAITTISAGTAKVMGLDSFAQVIHNGFDAEDLAGLAFPPKRTDKLAFVHCGQMYGALRDLTPFFRALRELADEGAVDPARVELVYAGRDTGGFVTQATEAGLASCLRGYGFLPRDASLALQKSAHVLLLAAWNVRRRQGNLPGKFLEYLMLDMPVLCCVSGDVPGSELAEIMRRTRIGFCYEQASATADAPRLKAYVRELYDAFVHNRPLPFDPNPEEIAAFGYAGVARAFARLIDRV
;
A
#
# COMPACT_ATOMS: atom_id res chain seq x y z
N MET A 1 19.13 25.69 17.24
CA MET A 1 18.62 26.10 15.91
C MET A 1 17.86 24.93 15.32
N SER A 2 16.76 25.19 14.60
CA SER A 2 16.05 24.14 13.83
C SER A 2 16.99 23.59 12.75
N ARG A 3 17.17 22.26 12.70
CA ARG A 3 17.94 21.60 11.64
C ARG A 3 17.19 21.72 10.31
N SER A 4 17.95 22.01 9.27
CA SER A 4 17.50 22.09 7.88
C SER A 4 17.64 20.73 7.18
N VAL A 5 16.55 20.27 6.57
CA VAL A 5 16.44 18.95 5.94
C VAL A 5 16.07 19.12 4.48
N LEU A 6 16.94 18.67 3.58
CA LEU A 6 16.63 18.52 2.17
C LEU A 6 16.03 17.13 1.92
N LEU A 7 14.74 17.05 1.60
CA LEU A 7 14.08 15.82 1.20
C LEU A 7 14.09 15.67 -0.33
N VAL A 8 14.77 14.64 -0.84
CA VAL A 8 14.81 14.32 -2.27
C VAL A 8 13.93 13.10 -2.56
N SER A 9 12.84 13.30 -3.29
CA SER A 9 11.90 12.24 -3.69
C SER A 9 11.39 12.45 -5.10
N TYR A 10 11.35 11.45 -5.97
CA TYR A 10 10.81 11.66 -7.31
C TYR A 10 9.29 11.80 -7.32
N HIS A 11 8.58 10.94 -6.59
CA HIS A 11 7.14 11.05 -6.40
C HIS A 11 6.85 11.87 -5.15
N PHE A 12 5.98 12.87 -5.27
CA PHE A 12 5.60 13.75 -4.17
C PHE A 12 4.20 14.30 -4.41
N ALA A 13 3.54 14.78 -3.35
CA ALA A 13 2.26 15.44 -3.47
C ALA A 13 2.28 16.58 -4.51
N PRO A 14 1.15 16.84 -5.20
CA PRO A 14 -0.17 16.20 -5.03
C PRO A 14 -0.38 14.95 -5.92
N GLN A 15 0.68 14.30 -6.41
CA GLN A 15 0.55 13.16 -7.33
C GLN A 15 -0.20 11.99 -6.68
N ASN A 16 -1.25 11.46 -7.33
CA ASN A 16 -1.91 10.22 -6.94
C ASN A 16 -1.03 9.01 -7.30
N ALA A 17 0.05 8.84 -6.56
CA ALA A 17 0.98 7.74 -6.68
C ALA A 17 1.34 7.21 -5.29
N ILE A 18 1.42 5.88 -5.14
CA ILE A 18 1.82 5.24 -3.87
C ILE A 18 3.23 5.70 -3.42
N GLY A 19 4.09 6.07 -4.36
CA GLY A 19 5.41 6.67 -4.11
C GLY A 19 5.35 8.08 -3.51
N ALA A 20 4.24 8.81 -3.67
CA ALA A 20 4.10 10.20 -3.21
C ALA A 20 3.59 10.31 -1.76
N VAL A 21 2.80 9.34 -1.29
CA VAL A 21 2.19 9.37 0.05
C VAL A 21 3.26 9.50 1.13
N ARG A 22 4.20 8.55 1.13
CA ARG A 22 5.19 8.40 2.21
C ARG A 22 6.10 9.63 2.42
N PRO A 23 6.76 10.16 1.39
CA PRO A 23 7.59 11.36 1.55
C PRO A 23 6.77 12.60 1.91
N THR A 24 5.54 12.74 1.40
CA THR A 24 4.67 13.88 1.72
C THR A 24 4.34 13.91 3.21
N LYS A 25 3.86 12.78 3.74
CA LYS A 25 3.52 12.67 5.16
C LYS A 25 4.75 12.88 6.04
N LEU A 26 5.90 12.31 5.68
CA LEU A 26 7.14 12.53 6.42
C LEU A 26 7.54 14.02 6.45
N ALA A 27 7.49 14.71 5.31
CA ALA A 27 7.79 16.14 5.23
C ALA A 27 6.85 16.98 6.10
N LYS A 28 5.53 16.70 6.05
CA LYS A 28 4.51 17.36 6.88
C LYS A 28 4.85 17.24 8.36
N TYR A 29 5.06 16.02 8.85
CA TYR A 29 5.30 15.80 10.28
C TYR A 29 6.67 16.29 10.75
N LEU A 30 7.73 16.21 9.92
CA LEU A 30 9.01 16.83 10.27
C LEU A 30 8.89 18.36 10.37
N THR A 31 8.14 18.99 9.48
CA THR A 31 7.86 20.44 9.53
C THR A 31 7.14 20.81 10.83
N ARG A 32 6.10 20.05 11.20
CA ARG A 32 5.38 20.24 12.47
C ARG A 32 6.24 19.99 13.71
N MET A 33 7.27 19.15 13.61
CA MET A 33 8.28 18.95 14.67
C MET A 33 9.31 20.08 14.73
N GLY A 34 9.19 21.10 13.89
CA GLY A 34 10.04 22.28 13.88
C GLY A 34 11.28 22.17 13.01
N TYR A 35 11.43 21.15 12.16
CA TYR A 35 12.51 21.08 11.16
C TYR A 35 12.21 21.99 9.96
N ARG A 36 13.24 22.64 9.41
CA ARG A 36 13.09 23.39 8.15
C ARG A 36 13.24 22.44 6.97
N VAL A 37 12.12 21.97 6.42
CA VAL A 37 12.10 20.98 5.33
C VAL A 37 12.02 21.68 3.98
N THR A 38 13.01 21.41 3.11
CA THR A 38 12.97 21.76 1.69
C THR A 38 12.80 20.48 0.88
N VAL A 39 11.81 20.42 0.00
CA VAL A 39 11.53 19.24 -0.82
C VAL A 39 11.99 19.48 -2.26
N LEU A 40 12.72 18.52 -2.81
CA LEU A 40 13.12 18.50 -4.22
C LEU A 40 12.55 17.26 -4.90
N CYS A 41 11.58 17.47 -5.81
CA CYS A 41 10.80 16.38 -6.38
C CYS A 41 10.64 16.37 -7.89
N GLY A 42 10.23 15.23 -8.44
CA GLY A 42 9.95 15.08 -9.86
C GLY A 42 8.62 15.70 -10.25
N SER A 43 8.59 16.32 -11.43
CA SER A 43 7.32 16.71 -12.06
C SER A 43 6.53 15.50 -12.53
N SER A 44 5.21 15.58 -12.50
CA SER A 44 4.32 14.67 -13.22
C SER A 44 3.10 15.45 -13.75
N PRO A 45 3.17 16.04 -14.96
CA PRO A 45 2.13 16.94 -15.47
C PRO A 45 0.79 16.25 -15.75
N ASP A 46 0.78 14.92 -16.00
CA ASP A 46 -0.42 14.16 -16.34
C ASP A 46 -0.96 13.28 -15.19
N SER A 47 -0.37 13.35 -13.99
CA SER A 47 -0.85 12.54 -12.87
C SER A 47 -2.17 13.08 -12.33
N VAL A 48 -3.15 12.19 -12.15
CA VAL A 48 -4.33 12.45 -11.31
C VAL A 48 -3.85 13.00 -9.97
N GLN A 49 -4.48 14.06 -9.48
CA GLN A 49 -4.15 14.64 -8.17
C GLN A 49 -4.92 13.92 -7.07
N ASP A 50 -4.26 13.69 -5.93
CA ASP A 50 -4.88 13.18 -4.71
C ASP A 50 -5.24 14.37 -3.80
N PRO A 51 -6.53 14.59 -3.48
CA PRO A 51 -6.96 15.69 -2.61
C PRO A 51 -6.36 15.67 -1.20
N LEU A 52 -6.17 14.49 -0.60
CA LEU A 52 -5.59 14.35 0.74
C LEU A 52 -4.11 14.76 0.72
N LEU A 53 -3.37 14.30 -0.28
CA LEU A 53 -1.97 14.70 -0.44
C LEU A 53 -1.82 16.18 -0.76
N LYS A 54 -2.76 16.75 -1.53
CA LYS A 54 -2.79 18.19 -1.80
C LYS A 54 -2.97 18.99 -0.51
N ARG A 55 -3.91 18.58 0.35
CA ARG A 55 -4.11 19.17 1.69
C ARG A 55 -2.82 19.10 2.51
N ASP A 56 -2.19 17.93 2.59
CA ASP A 56 -0.96 17.76 3.38
C ASP A 56 0.20 18.62 2.86
N SER A 57 0.35 18.74 1.54
CA SER A 57 1.41 19.55 0.94
C SER A 57 1.22 21.05 1.09
N ALA A 58 0.00 21.51 1.41
CA ALA A 58 -0.27 22.93 1.63
C ALA A 58 0.39 23.45 2.91
N GLU A 59 0.78 22.57 3.83
CA GLU A 59 1.55 22.91 5.03
C GLU A 59 3.05 23.09 4.75
N LEU A 60 3.51 22.79 3.54
CA LEU A 60 4.92 22.87 3.15
C LEU A 60 5.17 24.16 2.37
N GLU A 61 6.09 24.98 2.87
CA GLU A 61 6.42 26.27 2.24
C GLU A 61 7.45 26.14 1.11
N ASP A 62 8.30 25.11 1.15
CA ASP A 62 9.53 25.04 0.34
C ASP A 62 9.58 23.74 -0.51
N VAL A 63 8.75 23.67 -1.56
CA VAL A 63 8.63 22.51 -2.46
C VAL A 63 9.05 22.87 -3.89
N HIS A 64 10.16 22.30 -4.35
CA HIS A 64 10.73 22.50 -5.68
C HIS A 64 10.43 21.34 -6.62
N ILE A 65 9.60 21.60 -7.64
CA ILE A 65 9.26 20.62 -8.67
C ILE A 65 10.25 20.71 -9.84
N VAL A 66 11.05 19.67 -9.99
CA VAL A 66 12.08 19.55 -11.03
C VAL A 66 11.51 18.91 -12.29
N ARG A 67 11.73 19.58 -13.43
CA ARG A 67 11.39 19.09 -14.76
C ARG A 67 12.63 18.55 -15.48
N GLU A 68 12.71 17.24 -15.63
CA GLU A 68 13.75 16.59 -16.44
C GLU A 68 13.35 16.44 -17.91
N ARG A 69 14.31 16.67 -18.82
CA ARG A 69 14.14 16.35 -20.25
C ARG A 69 14.54 14.88 -20.46
N SER A 70 13.57 14.00 -20.67
CA SER A 70 13.79 12.57 -20.88
C SER A 70 13.00 12.05 -22.09
N LEU A 71 13.71 11.42 -23.03
CA LEU A 71 13.09 10.78 -24.20
C LEU A 71 12.17 9.63 -23.82
N LEU A 72 12.54 8.84 -22.80
CA LEU A 72 11.69 7.76 -22.31
C LEU A 72 10.38 8.29 -21.76
N ARG A 73 10.46 9.41 -21.01
CA ARG A 73 9.29 10.06 -20.45
C ARG A 73 8.42 10.65 -21.55
N TRP A 74 9.01 11.34 -22.51
CA TRP A 74 8.33 11.83 -23.71
C TRP A 74 7.62 10.72 -24.50
N TRP A 75 8.24 9.54 -24.60
CA TRP A 75 7.62 8.36 -25.21
C TRP A 75 6.45 7.83 -24.38
N LYS A 76 6.62 7.69 -23.05
CA LYS A 76 5.55 7.21 -22.14
C LYS A 76 4.35 8.15 -22.08
N THR A 77 4.56 9.46 -22.24
CA THR A 77 3.47 10.45 -22.29
C THR A 77 2.74 10.46 -23.65
N ARG A 78 3.33 9.91 -24.72
CA ARG A 78 2.72 9.81 -26.06
C ARG A 78 2.07 8.46 -26.35
N GLY A 79 2.54 7.37 -25.74
CA GLY A 79 1.87 6.08 -25.79
C GLY A 79 0.51 6.20 -25.12
N GLY A 80 -0.56 6.19 -25.91
CA GLY A 80 -1.91 6.59 -25.52
C GLY A 80 -2.40 6.04 -24.18
N LYS A 81 -3.25 6.83 -23.51
CA LYS A 81 -4.02 6.38 -22.35
C LYS A 81 -4.68 5.04 -22.69
N PRO A 82 -4.55 3.98 -21.87
CA PRO A 82 -5.55 2.91 -21.92
C PRO A 82 -6.93 3.57 -21.74
N PRO A 83 -7.98 3.08 -22.42
CA PRO A 83 -9.31 3.67 -22.30
C PRO A 83 -9.64 3.85 -20.83
N ALA A 84 -10.21 5.01 -20.49
CA ALA A 84 -10.73 5.23 -19.14
C ALA A 84 -11.59 4.02 -18.79
N PRO A 85 -11.47 3.45 -17.58
CA PRO A 85 -12.43 2.44 -17.14
C PRO A 85 -13.83 3.02 -17.37
N PRO A 86 -14.79 2.20 -17.86
CA PRO A 86 -16.12 2.69 -18.19
C PRO A 86 -16.64 3.52 -17.02
N ALA A 87 -17.25 4.67 -17.36
CA ALA A 87 -17.80 5.60 -16.38
C ALA A 87 -18.61 4.82 -15.36
N LEU A 88 -18.37 5.14 -14.08
CA LEU A 88 -19.05 4.59 -12.91
C LEU A 88 -20.54 4.43 -13.23
N THR A 89 -21.01 3.18 -13.35
CA THR A 89 -22.45 2.92 -13.28
C THR A 89 -22.94 3.45 -11.93
N ASP A 90 -24.07 4.16 -11.98
CA ASP A 90 -24.55 5.20 -11.04
C ASP A 90 -24.53 4.90 -9.54
N ARG A 91 -24.22 3.67 -9.10
CA ARG A 91 -24.24 3.25 -7.69
C ARG A 91 -23.21 3.93 -6.79
N ALA A 92 -22.00 4.21 -7.29
CA ALA A 92 -20.96 4.86 -6.49
C ALA A 92 -21.25 6.35 -6.21
N VAL A 93 -21.94 7.01 -7.15
CA VAL A 93 -22.43 8.40 -7.01
C VAL A 93 -23.67 8.44 -6.11
N LEU A 94 -24.52 7.40 -6.17
CA LEU A 94 -25.70 7.29 -5.30
C LEU A 94 -25.33 7.12 -3.81
N MET A 95 -24.25 6.39 -3.48
CA MET A 95 -23.77 6.27 -2.09
C MET A 95 -23.28 7.61 -1.50
N GLN A 96 -22.78 8.53 -2.33
CA GLN A 96 -22.36 9.86 -1.87
C GLN A 96 -23.51 10.82 -1.57
N ARG A 97 -24.76 10.48 -1.97
CA ARG A 97 -25.91 11.39 -1.86
C ARG A 97 -26.90 11.06 -0.74
N GLY A 98 -26.64 10.05 0.10
CA GLY A 98 -27.43 9.78 1.30
C GLY A 98 -28.92 9.45 1.06
N LEU A 99 -29.27 8.92 -0.12
CA LEU A 99 -30.64 8.50 -0.42
C LEU A 99 -31.02 7.22 0.32
N THR A 100 -32.30 7.09 0.65
CA THR A 100 -32.84 5.96 1.41
C THR A 100 -32.99 4.69 0.54
N GLU A 101 -33.00 3.50 1.16
CA GLU A 101 -33.12 2.22 0.43
C GLU A 101 -34.42 2.10 -0.39
N GLU A 102 -35.47 2.82 0.00
CA GLU A 102 -36.76 2.86 -0.69
C GLU A 102 -36.67 3.66 -2.02
N GLU A 103 -35.96 4.79 -2.02
CA GLU A 103 -35.71 5.59 -3.22
C GLU A 103 -34.81 4.85 -4.22
N MET A 104 -33.87 4.04 -3.71
CA MET A 104 -33.03 3.16 -4.53
C MET A 104 -33.83 2.01 -5.18
N ARG A 105 -34.88 1.50 -4.52
CA ARG A 105 -35.77 0.46 -5.07
C ARG A 105 -36.73 1.05 -6.11
N ALA A 106 -37.27 2.24 -5.87
CA ALA A 106 -38.22 2.90 -6.77
C ALA A 106 -37.59 3.23 -8.15
N GLN A 107 -36.33 3.67 -8.18
CA GLN A 107 -35.62 3.91 -9.44
C GLN A 107 -35.21 2.62 -10.17
N SER A 108 -34.95 1.53 -9.45
CA SER A 108 -34.67 0.23 -10.07
C SER A 108 -35.92 -0.44 -10.66
N ALA A 109 -37.11 -0.15 -10.11
CA ALA A 109 -38.38 -0.62 -10.66
C ALA A 109 -38.75 0.08 -11.98
N ALA A 110 -38.36 1.35 -12.16
CA ALA A 110 -38.58 2.09 -13.40
C ALA A 110 -37.72 1.57 -14.58
N GLY A 111 -36.62 0.87 -14.31
CA GLY A 111 -35.77 0.21 -15.33
C GLY A 111 -36.17 -1.22 -15.67
N ALA A 112 -37.14 -1.81 -14.96
CA ALA A 112 -37.49 -3.24 -15.05
C ALA A 112 -38.56 -3.60 -16.10
N ALA A 113 -38.89 -2.68 -17.02
CA ALA A 113 -39.87 -2.91 -18.08
C ALA A 113 -39.30 -3.59 -19.35
N ALA A 114 -38.14 -4.24 -19.27
CA ALA A 114 -37.60 -5.07 -20.35
C ALA A 114 -37.41 -6.51 -19.84
N GLY A 115 -38.13 -7.45 -20.45
CA GLY A 115 -38.19 -8.86 -20.06
C GLY A 115 -36.87 -9.64 -20.20
N PRO A 116 -36.86 -10.92 -19.77
CA PRO A 116 -35.64 -11.67 -19.54
C PRO A 116 -35.18 -12.36 -20.83
N GLU A 117 -34.37 -11.69 -21.63
CA GLU A 117 -33.41 -12.39 -22.48
C GLU A 117 -32.05 -12.37 -21.81
N ALA A 118 -31.56 -13.56 -21.48
CA ALA A 118 -30.24 -13.80 -20.97
C ALA A 118 -29.20 -13.29 -21.97
N ALA A 119 -28.80 -12.03 -21.82
CA ALA A 119 -27.58 -11.51 -22.42
C ALA A 119 -26.40 -12.17 -21.69
N VAL A 120 -26.07 -13.37 -22.14
CA VAL A 120 -24.74 -13.96 -21.96
C VAL A 120 -23.77 -12.94 -22.52
N SER A 121 -23.24 -12.10 -21.64
CA SER A 121 -22.12 -11.23 -21.98
C SER A 121 -21.03 -12.13 -22.55
N PRO A 122 -20.52 -11.87 -23.76
CA PRO A 122 -19.52 -12.74 -24.36
C PRO A 122 -18.39 -12.89 -23.36
N ALA A 123 -17.98 -14.14 -23.13
CA ALA A 123 -16.86 -14.45 -22.25
C ALA A 123 -15.74 -13.45 -22.56
N PRO A 124 -15.16 -12.79 -21.54
CA PRO A 124 -13.97 -11.99 -21.77
C PRO A 124 -12.99 -12.86 -22.55
N PRO A 125 -12.32 -12.34 -23.60
CA PRO A 125 -11.44 -13.17 -24.42
C PRO A 125 -10.56 -13.93 -23.45
N ALA A 126 -10.60 -15.27 -23.55
CA ALA A 126 -9.79 -16.15 -22.74
C ALA A 126 -8.43 -15.47 -22.65
N VAL A 127 -8.00 -15.13 -21.42
CA VAL A 127 -6.68 -14.58 -21.21
C VAL A 127 -5.79 -15.70 -21.72
N GLY A 128 -5.39 -15.57 -22.99
CA GLY A 128 -4.32 -16.35 -23.54
C GLY A 128 -3.26 -16.22 -22.49
N THR A 129 -2.80 -17.36 -21.98
CA THR A 129 -1.46 -17.47 -21.47
C THR A 129 -0.61 -16.73 -22.49
N SER A 130 -0.34 -15.45 -22.26
CA SER A 130 0.56 -14.71 -23.13
C SER A 130 1.84 -15.45 -22.86
N ALA A 131 2.21 -16.33 -23.80
CA ALA A 131 3.52 -16.94 -23.83
C ALA A 131 4.48 -15.80 -23.48
N PRO A 132 5.38 -15.97 -22.49
CA PRO A 132 6.21 -14.89 -21.99
C PRO A 132 6.76 -14.15 -23.20
N ALA A 133 6.35 -12.87 -23.36
CA ALA A 133 6.63 -12.11 -24.57
C ALA A 133 8.09 -12.37 -24.94
N ARG A 134 8.35 -12.88 -26.16
CA ARG A 134 9.70 -13.30 -26.58
C ARG A 134 10.69 -12.22 -26.15
N ARG A 135 11.50 -12.53 -25.13
CA ARG A 135 12.43 -11.57 -24.54
C ARG A 135 13.37 -11.10 -25.63
N ASN A 136 13.23 -9.85 -26.05
CA ASN A 136 14.12 -9.26 -27.04
C ASN A 136 15.26 -8.56 -26.27
N PRO A 137 16.46 -9.16 -26.20
CA PRO A 137 17.56 -8.63 -25.40
C PRO A 137 18.01 -7.24 -25.84
N LEU A 138 17.77 -6.86 -27.11
CA LEU A 138 18.07 -5.53 -27.62
C LEU A 138 17.05 -4.49 -27.13
N LEU A 139 15.76 -4.83 -27.11
CA LEU A 139 14.73 -3.96 -26.55
C LEU A 139 14.88 -3.81 -25.04
N ASP A 140 15.25 -4.88 -24.33
CA ASP A 140 15.54 -4.82 -22.89
C ASP A 140 16.76 -3.91 -22.62
N ALA A 141 17.83 -4.05 -23.42
CA ALA A 141 19.02 -3.20 -23.32
C ALA A 141 18.71 -1.73 -23.64
N LEU A 142 17.91 -1.48 -24.68
CA LEU A 142 17.46 -0.13 -25.06
C LEU A 142 16.60 0.49 -23.95
N TYR A 143 15.67 -0.27 -23.38
CA TYR A 143 14.84 0.18 -22.25
C TYR A 143 15.70 0.53 -21.04
N LEU A 144 16.63 -0.34 -20.66
CA LEU A 144 17.56 -0.10 -19.55
C LEU A 144 18.43 1.14 -19.80
N TRP A 145 18.91 1.33 -21.03
CA TRP A 145 19.69 2.51 -21.42
C TRP A 145 18.85 3.79 -21.34
N LEU A 146 17.64 3.79 -21.91
CA LEU A 146 16.71 4.92 -21.85
C LEU A 146 16.30 5.26 -20.41
N ALA A 147 16.03 4.25 -19.58
CA ALA A 147 15.72 4.41 -18.16
C ALA A 147 16.89 5.04 -17.39
N GLY A 148 18.11 4.53 -17.60
CA GLY A 148 19.32 5.09 -17.01
C GLY A 148 19.57 6.55 -17.43
N ARG A 149 19.29 6.90 -18.69
CA ARG A 149 19.37 8.30 -19.15
C ARG A 149 18.31 9.19 -18.52
N SER A 150 17.09 8.69 -18.35
CA SER A 150 16.01 9.40 -17.65
C SER A 150 16.40 9.69 -16.21
N ASP A 151 16.88 8.69 -15.49
CA ASP A 151 17.37 8.81 -14.11
C ASP A 151 18.51 9.84 -14.01
N ALA A 152 19.49 9.78 -14.91
CA ALA A 152 20.59 10.73 -14.96
C ALA A 152 20.13 12.16 -15.33
N ALA A 153 19.10 12.30 -16.15
CA ALA A 153 18.51 13.60 -16.47
C ALA A 153 17.85 14.24 -15.24
N PHE A 154 17.08 13.47 -14.48
CA PHE A 154 16.51 13.92 -13.21
C PHE A 154 17.61 14.35 -12.23
N ALA A 155 18.63 13.51 -12.01
CA ALA A 155 19.72 13.87 -11.10
C ALA A 155 20.43 15.17 -11.50
N ARG A 156 20.69 15.37 -12.80
CA ARG A 156 21.31 16.61 -13.30
C ARG A 156 20.42 17.84 -13.11
N ALA A 157 19.11 17.69 -13.28
CA ALA A 157 18.17 18.78 -13.09
C ALA A 157 18.08 19.17 -11.61
N CYS A 158 17.98 18.20 -10.70
CA CYS A 158 17.99 18.43 -9.27
C CYS A 158 19.28 19.13 -8.80
N LEU A 159 20.45 18.71 -9.29
CA LEU A 159 21.72 19.34 -8.91
C LEU A 159 21.87 20.76 -9.45
N ARG A 160 21.23 21.08 -10.58
CA ARG A 160 21.18 22.46 -11.09
C ARG A 160 20.31 23.33 -10.19
N GLU A 161 19.14 22.83 -9.81
CA GLU A 161 18.25 23.52 -8.86
C GLU A 161 18.96 23.78 -7.53
N LEU A 162 19.57 22.75 -6.93
CA LEU A 162 20.30 22.87 -5.66
C LEU A 162 21.44 23.90 -5.71
N ARG A 163 22.15 24.02 -6.83
CA ARG A 163 23.18 25.04 -7.00
C ARG A 163 22.60 26.45 -7.05
N GLY A 164 21.44 26.62 -7.70
CA GLY A 164 20.74 27.90 -7.80
C GLY A 164 20.13 28.36 -6.47
N MET A 165 19.88 27.45 -5.52
CA MET A 165 19.36 27.82 -4.20
C MET A 165 20.38 28.57 -3.34
N HIS A 166 21.69 28.40 -3.59
CA HIS A 166 22.77 28.97 -2.77
C HIS A 166 22.61 28.75 -1.25
N ARG A 167 22.03 27.61 -0.87
CA ARG A 167 21.74 27.23 0.53
C ARG A 167 22.49 25.96 0.92
N ARG A 168 22.81 25.84 2.21
CA ARG A 168 23.31 24.61 2.82
C ARG A 168 22.22 23.96 3.67
N PHE A 169 22.34 22.64 3.81
CA PHE A 169 21.45 21.82 4.61
C PHE A 169 22.25 21.01 5.62
N ASP A 170 21.71 20.81 6.81
CA ASP A 170 22.35 19.92 7.78
C ASP A 170 22.27 18.48 7.29
N ILE A 171 21.11 18.10 6.73
CA ILE A 171 20.86 16.73 6.26
C ILE A 171 20.21 16.73 4.89
N VAL A 172 20.64 15.82 4.02
CA VAL A 172 19.86 15.36 2.87
C VAL A 172 19.27 13.98 3.15
N LEU A 173 17.95 13.89 3.13
CA LEU A 173 17.18 12.64 3.18
C LEU A 173 16.72 12.31 1.77
N SER A 174 17.07 11.14 1.26
CA SER A 174 16.60 10.69 -0.07
C SER A 174 15.82 9.40 0.04
N THR A 175 14.63 9.33 -0.54
CA THR A 175 13.79 8.13 -0.57
C THR A 175 13.86 7.45 -1.94
N TYR A 176 14.22 6.16 -1.95
CA TYR A 176 14.41 5.36 -3.15
C TYR A 176 13.18 5.30 -4.05
N GLY A 177 13.41 5.30 -5.37
CA GLY A 177 12.38 5.20 -6.40
C GLY A 177 12.27 6.50 -7.20
N PRO A 178 13.10 6.73 -8.24
CA PRO A 178 14.11 5.85 -8.83
C PRO A 178 15.51 6.01 -8.19
N ALA A 179 16.55 5.38 -8.75
CA ALA A 179 17.89 5.33 -8.14
C ALA A 179 18.62 6.68 -8.12
N SER A 180 18.21 7.60 -8.98
CA SER A 180 18.78 8.93 -9.14
C SER A 180 18.60 9.82 -7.90
N VAL A 181 17.58 9.60 -7.07
CA VAL A 181 17.37 10.34 -5.80
C VAL A 181 18.58 10.21 -4.85
N HIS A 182 19.11 8.99 -4.69
CA HIS A 182 20.33 8.74 -3.92
C HIS A 182 21.57 9.28 -4.62
N THR A 183 21.57 9.37 -5.95
CA THR A 183 22.67 10.01 -6.69
C THR A 183 22.72 11.51 -6.44
N VAL A 184 21.55 12.18 -6.38
CA VAL A 184 21.44 13.59 -6.01
C VAL A 184 21.96 13.79 -4.59
N ALA A 185 21.47 13.02 -3.63
CA ALA A 185 21.85 13.18 -2.23
C ALA A 185 23.35 12.93 -1.98
N ARG A 186 23.92 11.87 -2.57
CA ARG A 186 25.37 11.64 -2.53
C ARG A 186 26.16 12.82 -3.07
N LYS A 187 25.74 13.38 -4.20
CA LYS A 187 26.42 14.52 -4.83
C LYS A 187 26.23 15.81 -4.05
N ALA A 188 25.07 16.03 -3.43
CA ALA A 188 24.84 17.15 -2.53
C ALA A 188 25.80 17.10 -1.33
N LYS A 189 25.97 15.92 -0.73
CA LYS A 189 26.97 15.71 0.33
C LYS A 189 28.41 15.94 -0.14
N GLN A 190 28.80 15.35 -1.26
CA GLN A 190 30.15 15.52 -1.84
C GLN A 190 30.47 16.98 -2.17
N ALA A 191 29.48 17.75 -2.62
CA ALA A 191 29.60 19.17 -2.92
C ALA A 191 29.49 20.08 -1.68
N ARG A 192 29.32 19.51 -0.47
CA ARG A 192 29.08 20.25 0.79
C ARG A 192 27.86 21.18 0.74
N VAL A 193 26.85 20.78 -0.04
CA VAL A 193 25.51 21.38 -0.02
C VAL A 193 24.70 20.82 1.15
N ALA A 194 24.96 19.56 1.52
CA ALA A 194 24.44 18.94 2.74
C ALA A 194 25.58 18.34 3.57
N ASP A 195 25.52 18.42 4.89
CA ASP A 195 26.59 17.87 5.74
C ASP A 195 26.48 16.35 5.88
N ARG A 196 25.26 15.84 6.05
CA ARG A 196 24.95 14.42 6.23
C ARG A 196 23.96 13.90 5.21
N TRP A 197 24.01 12.59 4.93
CA TRP A 197 23.11 11.90 4.01
C TRP A 197 22.47 10.66 4.65
N ILE A 198 21.13 10.66 4.71
CA ILE A 198 20.31 9.49 5.04
C ILE A 198 19.71 8.91 3.76
N ALA A 199 20.00 7.65 3.48
CA ALA A 199 19.46 6.90 2.34
C ALA A 199 18.30 6.00 2.77
N ASP A 200 17.10 6.30 2.31
CA ASP A 200 15.88 5.61 2.72
C ASP A 200 15.35 4.70 1.60
N PHE A 201 15.12 3.43 1.93
CA PHE A 201 14.59 2.42 1.02
C PHE A 201 13.19 2.01 1.43
N ARG A 202 12.20 2.60 0.74
CA ARG A 202 10.78 2.26 0.93
C ARG A 202 10.27 1.10 0.12
N ASP A 203 11.09 0.67 -0.83
CA ASP A 203 10.83 -0.43 -1.74
C ASP A 203 12.15 -1.16 -1.99
N GLU A 204 12.08 -2.46 -2.27
CA GLU A 204 13.24 -3.26 -2.66
C GLU A 204 13.86 -2.70 -3.95
N VAL A 205 15.20 -2.68 -4.03
CA VAL A 205 15.91 -2.35 -5.27
C VAL A 205 15.71 -3.48 -6.29
N THR A 206 14.67 -3.37 -7.08
CA THR A 206 14.40 -4.28 -8.19
C THR A 206 15.04 -3.77 -9.47
N ALA A 207 15.67 -4.67 -10.21
CA ALA A 207 16.09 -4.36 -11.57
C ALA A 207 15.20 -5.15 -12.53
N PRO A 208 14.65 -4.51 -13.57
CA PRO A 208 13.95 -5.27 -14.60
C PRO A 208 15.00 -6.17 -15.28
N PHE A 209 14.64 -7.45 -15.48
CA PHE A 209 15.46 -8.47 -16.16
C PHE A 209 16.67 -9.03 -15.37
N SER A 210 17.15 -10.21 -15.78
CA SER A 210 18.22 -10.98 -15.10
C SER A 210 19.58 -10.26 -15.08
N ARG A 211 19.89 -9.44 -16.10
CA ARG A 211 21.13 -8.65 -16.19
C ARG A 211 21.21 -7.51 -15.17
N GLY A 212 20.12 -7.18 -14.48
CA GLY A 212 20.06 -6.10 -13.52
C GLY A 212 20.66 -6.38 -12.13
N ARG A 213 20.90 -7.66 -11.76
CA ARG A 213 21.39 -8.01 -10.40
C ARG A 213 22.77 -7.42 -10.08
N SER A 214 23.69 -7.42 -11.05
CA SER A 214 25.02 -6.83 -10.84
C SER A 214 24.98 -5.31 -10.69
N TRP A 215 24.04 -4.65 -11.37
CA TRP A 215 23.78 -3.23 -11.16
C TRP A 215 23.24 -2.96 -9.76
N SER A 216 22.21 -3.69 -9.30
CA SER A 216 21.65 -3.51 -7.95
C SER A 216 22.72 -3.69 -6.87
N ARG A 217 23.56 -4.73 -6.98
CA ARG A 217 24.69 -4.94 -6.07
C ARG A 217 25.71 -3.81 -6.09
N ARG A 218 26.00 -3.22 -7.26
CA ARG A 218 26.93 -2.08 -7.37
C ARG A 218 26.31 -0.81 -6.81
N TYR A 219 25.03 -0.58 -7.06
CA TYR A 219 24.26 0.54 -6.55
C TYR A 219 24.18 0.51 -5.01
N LEU A 220 23.74 -0.61 -4.43
CA LEU A 220 23.63 -0.79 -2.98
C LEU A 220 25.00 -0.62 -2.29
N ARG A 221 26.07 -1.20 -2.85
CA ARG A 221 27.45 -0.95 -2.35
C ARG A 221 27.86 0.51 -2.40
N ALA A 222 27.43 1.26 -3.43
CA ALA A 222 27.75 2.66 -3.55
C ALA A 222 26.96 3.54 -2.56
N VAL A 223 25.71 3.17 -2.25
CA VAL A 223 24.92 3.82 -1.21
C VAL A 223 25.53 3.55 0.16
N ARG A 224 25.84 2.28 0.48
CA ARG A 224 26.50 1.88 1.73
C ARG A 224 27.80 2.60 2.01
N ARG A 225 28.60 2.90 0.99
CA ARG A 225 29.87 3.63 1.17
C ARG A 225 29.70 5.14 1.35
N GLY A 226 28.56 5.71 0.96
CA GLY A 226 28.39 7.17 0.91
C GLY A 226 27.43 7.74 1.94
N ALA A 227 26.39 6.99 2.30
CA ALA A 227 25.38 7.41 3.26
C ALA A 227 25.91 7.30 4.70
N ASP A 228 25.53 8.26 5.55
CA ASP A 228 25.84 8.23 6.99
C ASP A 228 24.86 7.33 7.74
N ALA A 229 23.64 7.18 7.22
CA ALA A 229 22.66 6.22 7.70
C ALA A 229 21.81 5.68 6.57
N ILE A 230 21.29 4.46 6.76
CA ILE A 230 20.40 3.78 5.83
C ILE A 230 19.14 3.36 6.56
N THR A 231 17.98 3.56 5.95
CA THR A 231 16.70 3.07 6.46
C THR A 231 16.03 2.12 5.48
N THR A 232 15.28 1.16 5.99
CA THR A 232 14.47 0.21 5.20
C THR A 232 13.11 0.03 5.84
N ILE A 233 12.12 -0.41 5.06
CA ILE A 233 10.74 -0.59 5.56
C ILE A 233 10.51 -1.86 6.38
N SER A 234 11.39 -2.85 6.28
CA SER A 234 11.22 -4.13 6.96
C SER A 234 12.56 -4.86 7.06
N ALA A 235 12.70 -5.71 8.08
CA ALA A 235 13.90 -6.53 8.26
C ALA A 235 14.11 -7.47 7.07
N GLY A 236 13.02 -8.03 6.52
CA GLY A 236 13.05 -8.83 5.30
C GLY A 236 13.58 -8.06 4.09
N THR A 237 13.15 -6.81 3.90
CA THR A 237 13.65 -5.92 2.83
C THR A 237 15.15 -5.65 3.00
N ALA A 238 15.59 -5.36 4.23
CA ALA A 238 17.01 -5.14 4.53
C ALA A 238 17.85 -6.38 4.18
N LYS A 239 17.39 -7.57 4.58
CA LYS A 239 18.05 -8.86 4.29
C LYS A 239 18.13 -9.15 2.79
N VAL A 240 17.03 -8.96 2.05
CA VAL A 240 16.99 -9.16 0.59
C VAL A 240 17.99 -8.25 -0.14
N MET A 241 18.19 -7.03 0.38
CA MET A 241 19.16 -6.08 -0.18
C MET A 241 20.58 -6.22 0.39
N GLY A 242 20.82 -7.11 1.36
CA GLY A 242 22.12 -7.25 2.04
C GLY A 242 22.51 -6.02 2.85
N LEU A 243 21.53 -5.36 3.46
CA LEU A 243 21.66 -4.17 4.30
C LEU A 243 21.28 -4.42 5.76
N ASP A 244 20.99 -5.66 6.15
CA ASP A 244 20.51 -6.05 7.48
C ASP A 244 21.42 -5.58 8.62
N SER A 245 22.74 -5.63 8.45
CA SER A 245 23.69 -5.14 9.47
C SER A 245 23.97 -3.63 9.41
N PHE A 246 23.35 -2.89 8.48
CA PHE A 246 23.65 -1.47 8.20
C PHE A 246 22.42 -0.57 8.27
N ALA A 247 21.25 -1.10 7.92
CA ALA A 247 20.03 -0.35 7.83
C ALA A 247 19.24 -0.42 9.14
N GLN A 248 18.73 0.72 9.56
CA GLN A 248 17.70 0.78 10.58
C GLN A 248 16.33 0.53 9.94
N VAL A 249 15.52 -0.34 10.55
CA VAL A 249 14.14 -0.55 10.10
C VAL A 249 13.27 0.60 10.61
N ILE A 250 12.64 1.31 9.67
CA ILE A 250 11.57 2.27 9.95
C ILE A 250 10.43 1.94 8.99
N HIS A 251 9.39 1.31 9.51
CA HIS A 251 8.24 0.88 8.73
C HIS A 251 7.56 2.05 8.01
N ASN A 252 6.80 1.70 6.97
CA ASN A 252 5.80 2.62 6.46
C ASN A 252 4.73 2.85 7.54
N GLY A 253 3.98 3.94 7.40
CA GLY A 253 2.96 4.32 8.35
C GLY A 253 1.62 4.67 7.71
N PHE A 254 0.66 4.95 8.57
CA PHE A 254 -0.65 5.52 8.23
C PHE A 254 -0.77 6.94 8.79
N ASP A 255 -1.69 7.72 8.24
CA ASP A 255 -2.04 9.03 8.78
C ASP A 255 -3.51 9.02 9.21
N ALA A 256 -3.77 9.18 10.50
CA ALA A 256 -5.12 9.23 11.04
C ALA A 256 -5.91 10.44 10.49
N GLU A 257 -5.23 11.50 10.06
CA GLU A 257 -5.86 12.66 9.39
C GLU A 257 -6.43 12.30 8.01
N ASP A 258 -6.09 11.13 7.45
CA ASP A 258 -6.73 10.64 6.21
C ASP A 258 -8.18 10.18 6.45
N LEU A 259 -8.58 9.95 7.70
CA LEU A 259 -9.97 9.66 8.06
C LEU A 259 -10.80 10.93 8.27
N ALA A 260 -10.15 12.08 8.42
CA ALA A 260 -10.83 13.34 8.70
C ALA A 260 -11.68 13.78 7.48
N GLY A 261 -12.97 14.01 7.72
CA GLY A 261 -13.93 14.43 6.68
C GLY A 261 -14.53 13.28 5.87
N LEU A 262 -14.18 12.02 6.17
CA LEU A 262 -14.88 10.88 5.59
C LEU A 262 -16.18 10.61 6.37
N ALA A 263 -17.28 10.46 5.62
CA ALA A 263 -18.53 9.95 6.17
C ALA A 263 -18.46 8.42 6.23
N PHE A 264 -18.75 7.86 7.41
CA PHE A 264 -18.78 6.42 7.62
C PHE A 264 -20.24 5.97 7.79
N PRO A 265 -20.69 4.97 7.02
CA PRO A 265 -22.02 4.42 7.23
C PRO A 265 -22.08 3.72 8.61
N PRO A 266 -23.25 3.66 9.26
CA PRO A 266 -23.42 2.88 10.47
C PRO A 266 -23.10 1.41 10.22
N LYS A 267 -22.57 0.72 11.23
CA LYS A 267 -22.35 -0.72 11.13
C LYS A 267 -23.69 -1.44 11.02
N ARG A 268 -23.74 -2.43 10.13
CA ARG A 268 -24.89 -3.31 9.96
C ARG A 268 -25.11 -4.13 11.23
N THR A 269 -26.36 -4.44 11.54
CA THR A 269 -26.73 -5.28 12.70
C THR A 269 -27.29 -6.64 12.26
N ASP A 270 -27.57 -6.82 10.98
CA ASP A 270 -28.17 -8.03 10.43
C ASP A 270 -27.13 -9.11 10.10
N LYS A 271 -25.94 -8.72 9.61
CA LYS A 271 -24.87 -9.64 9.18
C LYS A 271 -23.50 -9.27 9.73
N LEU A 272 -22.73 -10.30 10.11
CA LEU A 272 -21.31 -10.19 10.40
C LEU A 272 -20.55 -10.03 9.09
N ALA A 273 -20.01 -8.83 8.88
CA ALA A 273 -19.35 -8.45 7.64
C ALA A 273 -17.82 -8.58 7.73
N PHE A 274 -17.26 -9.45 6.90
CA PHE A 274 -15.82 -9.57 6.68
C PHE A 274 -15.43 -8.85 5.39
N VAL A 275 -14.60 -7.82 5.47
CA VAL A 275 -14.25 -6.97 4.32
C VAL A 275 -12.80 -7.13 3.93
N HIS A 276 -12.53 -7.43 2.66
CA HIS A 276 -11.22 -7.31 2.05
C HIS A 276 -11.21 -6.22 0.99
N CYS A 277 -10.38 -5.19 1.18
CA CYS A 277 -10.10 -4.19 0.16
C CYS A 277 -8.68 -4.36 -0.38
N GLY A 278 -8.53 -4.59 -1.68
CA GLY A 278 -7.24 -4.76 -2.31
C GLY A 278 -7.24 -5.69 -3.51
N GLN A 279 -6.19 -5.62 -4.31
CA GLN A 279 -6.01 -6.56 -5.41
C GLN A 279 -5.63 -7.95 -4.87
N MET A 280 -6.32 -8.97 -5.33
CA MET A 280 -6.01 -10.37 -5.03
C MET A 280 -5.45 -10.99 -6.30
N TYR A 281 -4.11 -11.01 -6.39
CA TYR A 281 -3.38 -11.55 -7.52
C TYR A 281 -2.31 -12.55 -7.08
N GLY A 282 -2.06 -13.55 -7.93
CA GLY A 282 -1.06 -14.59 -7.70
C GLY A 282 -1.46 -15.58 -6.59
N ALA A 283 -0.73 -16.69 -6.51
CA ALA A 283 -1.03 -17.77 -5.57
C ALA A 283 -0.66 -17.47 -4.10
N LEU A 284 0.06 -16.37 -3.84
CA LEU A 284 0.56 -16.04 -2.49
C LEU A 284 -0.41 -15.15 -1.69
N ARG A 285 -1.51 -14.69 -2.29
CA ARG A 285 -2.56 -13.97 -1.56
C ARG A 285 -3.73 -14.92 -1.34
N ASP A 286 -3.64 -15.67 -0.25
CA ASP A 286 -4.50 -16.82 0.01
C ASP A 286 -5.28 -16.65 1.31
N LEU A 287 -6.61 -16.60 1.21
CA LEU A 287 -7.59 -16.59 2.29
C LEU A 287 -8.35 -17.93 2.39
N THR A 288 -7.98 -18.94 1.60
CA THR A 288 -8.57 -20.29 1.67
C THR A 288 -8.62 -20.85 3.09
N PRO A 289 -7.60 -20.68 3.96
CA PRO A 289 -7.70 -21.13 5.35
C PRO A 289 -8.86 -20.51 6.12
N PHE A 290 -9.15 -19.23 5.90
CA PHE A 290 -10.29 -18.54 6.50
C PHE A 290 -11.62 -19.06 5.94
N PHE A 291 -11.75 -19.16 4.61
CA PHE A 291 -12.98 -19.65 3.99
C PHE A 291 -13.28 -21.10 4.39
N ARG A 292 -12.25 -21.93 4.51
CA ARG A 292 -12.37 -23.30 5.01
C ARG A 292 -12.86 -23.33 6.46
N ALA A 293 -12.24 -22.56 7.36
CA ALA A 293 -12.68 -22.49 8.75
C ALA A 293 -14.14 -22.02 8.87
N LEU A 294 -14.54 -21.02 8.08
CA LEU A 294 -15.92 -20.54 8.04
C LEU A 294 -16.89 -21.60 7.52
N ARG A 295 -16.50 -22.33 6.46
CA ARG A 295 -17.31 -23.42 5.91
C ARG A 295 -17.49 -24.57 6.91
N GLU A 296 -16.42 -24.99 7.55
CA GLU A 296 -16.48 -26.05 8.57
C GLU A 296 -17.40 -25.66 9.74
N LEU A 297 -17.37 -24.40 10.19
CA LEU A 297 -18.28 -23.91 11.23
C LEU A 297 -19.75 -23.88 10.75
N ALA A 298 -19.98 -23.59 9.48
CA ALA A 298 -21.32 -23.64 8.89
C ALA A 298 -21.84 -25.08 8.82
N ASP A 299 -21.00 -26.03 8.43
CA ASP A 299 -21.33 -27.45 8.40
C ASP A 299 -21.64 -28.03 9.78
N GLU A 300 -20.97 -27.52 10.81
CA GLU A 300 -21.22 -27.86 12.22
C GLU A 300 -22.47 -27.18 12.80
N GLY A 301 -23.13 -26.29 12.04
CA GLY A 301 -24.25 -25.48 12.54
C GLY A 301 -23.83 -24.42 13.57
N ALA A 302 -22.54 -24.21 13.77
CA ALA A 302 -22.00 -23.20 14.69
C ALA A 302 -22.06 -21.77 14.12
N VAL A 303 -22.16 -21.65 12.79
CA VAL A 303 -22.33 -20.38 12.08
C VAL A 303 -23.47 -20.53 11.07
N ASP A 304 -24.46 -19.63 11.10
CA ASP A 304 -25.44 -19.51 10.03
C ASP A 304 -24.86 -18.62 8.89
N PRO A 305 -24.64 -19.18 7.67
CA PRO A 305 -24.16 -18.40 6.53
C PRO A 305 -25.06 -17.22 6.15
N ALA A 306 -26.37 -17.28 6.43
CA ALA A 306 -27.29 -16.18 6.14
C ALA A 306 -26.99 -14.92 6.97
N ARG A 307 -26.36 -15.10 8.15
CA ARG A 307 -25.91 -14.04 9.07
C ARG A 307 -24.48 -13.56 8.77
N VAL A 308 -23.85 -14.00 7.68
CA VAL A 308 -22.49 -13.62 7.29
C VAL A 308 -22.49 -12.89 5.94
N GLU A 309 -21.63 -11.90 5.79
CA GLU A 309 -21.35 -11.24 4.51
C GLU A 309 -19.84 -11.18 4.25
N LEU A 310 -19.42 -11.68 3.09
CA LEU A 310 -18.04 -11.67 2.60
C LEU A 310 -17.91 -10.59 1.54
N VAL A 311 -17.34 -9.45 1.92
CA VAL A 311 -17.29 -8.26 1.08
C VAL A 311 -15.91 -8.08 0.46
N TYR A 312 -15.88 -7.91 -0.86
CA TYR A 312 -14.66 -7.68 -1.63
C TYR A 312 -14.72 -6.40 -2.47
N ALA A 313 -13.67 -5.58 -2.36
CA ALA A 313 -13.43 -4.46 -3.27
C ALA A 313 -11.99 -4.47 -3.78
N GLY A 314 -11.83 -4.57 -5.10
CA GLY A 314 -10.54 -4.57 -5.76
C GLY A 314 -10.64 -5.13 -7.18
N ARG A 315 -9.50 -5.16 -7.86
CA ARG A 315 -9.37 -5.90 -9.11
C ARG A 315 -9.14 -7.37 -8.75
N ASP A 316 -10.19 -8.17 -8.83
CA ASP A 316 -10.08 -9.61 -8.64
C ASP A 316 -9.60 -10.25 -9.92
N THR A 317 -8.54 -11.06 -9.83
CA THR A 317 -8.08 -11.90 -10.95
C THR A 317 -8.39 -13.38 -10.69
N GLY A 318 -9.48 -13.66 -9.96
CA GLY A 318 -9.86 -15.01 -9.53
C GLY A 318 -9.18 -15.44 -8.22
N GLY A 319 -8.89 -14.49 -7.33
CA GLY A 319 -8.36 -14.74 -5.99
C GLY A 319 -9.46 -14.81 -4.94
N PHE A 320 -10.14 -13.70 -4.63
CA PHE A 320 -11.09 -13.69 -3.51
C PHE A 320 -12.39 -14.45 -3.84
N VAL A 321 -13.02 -14.09 -4.96
CA VAL A 321 -14.32 -14.67 -5.37
C VAL A 321 -14.17 -16.17 -5.62
N THR A 322 -13.10 -16.59 -6.28
CA THR A 322 -12.82 -18.01 -6.55
C THR A 322 -12.61 -18.80 -5.25
N GLN A 323 -11.71 -18.36 -4.35
CA GLN A 323 -11.45 -19.07 -3.10
C GLN A 323 -12.71 -19.23 -2.23
N ALA A 324 -13.55 -18.19 -2.16
CA ALA A 324 -14.82 -18.27 -1.42
C ALA A 324 -15.86 -19.17 -2.12
N THR A 325 -15.94 -19.13 -3.45
CA THR A 325 -16.86 -19.98 -4.22
C THR A 325 -16.48 -21.45 -4.13
N GLU A 326 -15.18 -21.78 -4.23
CA GLU A 326 -14.64 -23.13 -4.08
C GLU A 326 -14.89 -23.70 -2.68
N ALA A 327 -14.90 -22.84 -1.65
CA ALA A 327 -15.30 -23.20 -0.29
C ALA A 327 -16.83 -23.33 -0.10
N GLY A 328 -17.64 -23.14 -1.16
CA GLY A 328 -19.10 -23.21 -1.10
C GLY A 328 -19.76 -22.03 -0.40
N LEU A 329 -19.11 -20.86 -0.35
CA LEU A 329 -19.58 -19.64 0.33
C LEU A 329 -20.06 -18.55 -0.64
N ALA A 330 -20.39 -18.92 -1.88
CA ALA A 330 -20.81 -17.97 -2.92
C ALA A 330 -22.04 -17.14 -2.51
N SER A 331 -22.97 -17.72 -1.74
CA SER A 331 -24.16 -17.03 -1.23
C SER A 331 -23.85 -15.90 -0.23
N CYS A 332 -22.66 -15.91 0.36
CA CYS A 332 -22.21 -14.88 1.31
C CYS A 332 -21.51 -13.71 0.60
N LEU A 333 -21.15 -13.84 -0.69
CA LEU A 333 -20.28 -12.90 -1.39
C LEU A 333 -20.97 -11.62 -1.81
N ARG A 334 -20.26 -10.50 -1.65
CA ARG A 334 -20.62 -9.20 -2.21
C ARG A 334 -19.40 -8.48 -2.77
N GLY A 335 -19.37 -8.32 -4.10
CA GLY A 335 -18.29 -7.64 -4.83
C GLY A 335 -18.64 -6.20 -5.20
N TYR A 336 -17.65 -5.29 -5.09
CA TYR A 336 -17.77 -3.87 -5.46
C TYR A 336 -16.85 -3.46 -6.62
N GLY A 337 -16.00 -4.36 -7.11
CA GLY A 337 -14.99 -4.03 -8.12
C GLY A 337 -13.98 -2.99 -7.62
N PHE A 338 -13.46 -2.16 -8.52
CA PHE A 338 -12.52 -1.09 -8.17
C PHE A 338 -13.24 0.09 -7.50
N LEU A 339 -12.77 0.47 -6.31
CA LEU A 339 -13.26 1.65 -5.60
C LEU A 339 -12.15 2.72 -5.49
N PRO A 340 -12.49 4.02 -5.61
CA PRO A 340 -11.63 5.11 -5.17
C PRO A 340 -11.22 4.96 -3.70
N ARG A 341 -10.10 5.57 -3.30
CA ARG A 341 -9.52 5.42 -1.96
C ARG A 341 -10.50 5.76 -0.84
N ASP A 342 -11.19 6.89 -0.93
CA ASP A 342 -12.13 7.37 0.09
C ASP A 342 -13.31 6.39 0.27
N ALA A 343 -13.89 5.92 -0.84
CA ALA A 343 -14.95 4.91 -0.83
C ALA A 343 -14.43 3.56 -0.28
N SER A 344 -13.18 3.19 -0.59
CA SER A 344 -12.54 2.01 -0.02
C SER A 344 -12.34 2.13 1.50
N LEU A 345 -11.96 3.30 2.02
CA LEU A 345 -11.83 3.54 3.46
C LEU A 345 -13.20 3.50 4.16
N ALA A 346 -14.23 4.09 3.55
CA ALA A 346 -15.60 4.02 4.07
C ALA A 346 -16.13 2.58 4.11
N LEU A 347 -15.90 1.80 3.05
CA LEU A 347 -16.26 0.38 3.01
C LEU A 347 -15.52 -0.42 4.08
N GLN A 348 -14.21 -0.20 4.24
CA GLN A 348 -13.43 -0.83 5.30
C GLN A 348 -13.99 -0.50 6.69
N LYS A 349 -14.33 0.76 6.97
CA LYS A 349 -14.89 1.19 8.27
C LYS A 349 -16.29 0.61 8.56
N SER A 350 -17.04 0.26 7.52
CA SER A 350 -18.33 -0.44 7.64
C SER A 350 -18.20 -1.91 8.07
N ALA A 351 -16.99 -2.47 8.01
CA ALA A 351 -16.72 -3.86 8.36
C ALA A 351 -16.96 -4.13 9.84
N HIS A 352 -17.25 -5.39 10.15
CA HIS A 352 -17.06 -5.92 11.51
C HIS A 352 -15.64 -6.42 11.70
N VAL A 353 -15.12 -7.10 10.68
CA VAL A 353 -13.77 -7.69 10.66
C VAL A 353 -13.11 -7.39 9.32
N LEU A 354 -11.85 -6.98 9.37
CA LEU A 354 -11.04 -6.73 8.18
C LEU A 354 -10.24 -7.99 7.82
N LEU A 355 -10.31 -8.40 6.56
CA LEU A 355 -9.55 -9.53 6.03
C LEU A 355 -8.27 -9.05 5.36
N LEU A 356 -7.15 -9.72 5.66
CA LEU A 356 -5.85 -9.42 5.08
C LEU A 356 -5.17 -10.69 4.55
N ALA A 357 -4.75 -10.67 3.29
CA ALA A 357 -3.90 -11.71 2.72
C ALA A 357 -2.46 -11.21 2.60
N ALA A 358 -1.51 -12.02 3.08
CA ALA A 358 -0.09 -11.74 3.00
C ALA A 358 0.71 -13.01 2.72
N TRP A 359 2.03 -12.89 2.65
CA TRP A 359 2.92 -14.02 2.42
C TRP A 359 4.23 -13.87 3.15
N ASN A 360 4.83 -15.00 3.53
CA ASN A 360 6.16 -15.11 4.08
C ASN A 360 6.87 -16.33 3.49
N VAL A 361 7.67 -16.10 2.46
CA VAL A 361 8.39 -17.16 1.75
C VAL A 361 9.89 -16.97 1.88
N ARG A 362 10.67 -18.06 1.90
CA ARG A 362 12.12 -18.02 2.10
C ARG A 362 12.87 -17.05 1.19
N ARG A 363 12.40 -16.90 -0.05
CA ARG A 363 13.01 -16.01 -1.05
C ARG A 363 12.64 -14.52 -0.89
N ARG A 364 11.55 -14.20 -0.21
CA ARG A 364 11.01 -12.84 -0.12
C ARG A 364 10.17 -12.69 1.14
N GLN A 365 10.83 -12.24 2.20
CA GLN A 365 10.23 -11.96 3.52
C GLN A 365 10.04 -10.45 3.70
N GLY A 366 9.35 -10.05 4.77
CA GLY A 366 9.14 -8.64 5.12
C GLY A 366 8.05 -7.96 4.29
N ASN A 367 7.08 -8.73 3.80
CA ASN A 367 5.89 -8.21 3.14
C ASN A 367 4.94 -7.59 4.18
N LEU A 368 4.85 -6.26 4.18
CA LEU A 368 3.86 -5.50 4.94
C LEU A 368 2.95 -4.76 3.94
N PRO A 369 1.79 -5.34 3.59
CA PRO A 369 0.89 -4.73 2.60
C PRO A 369 0.43 -3.35 3.03
N GLY A 370 0.28 -2.39 2.10
CA GLY A 370 -0.21 -1.04 2.45
C GLY A 370 -1.57 -1.04 3.17
N LYS A 371 -2.44 -2.01 2.84
CA LYS A 371 -3.74 -2.18 3.50
C LYS A 371 -3.65 -2.56 4.98
N PHE A 372 -2.59 -3.27 5.37
CA PHE A 372 -2.34 -3.52 6.78
C PHE A 372 -2.19 -2.22 7.57
N LEU A 373 -1.46 -1.24 7.03
CA LEU A 373 -1.26 0.05 7.67
C LEU A 373 -2.57 0.85 7.75
N GLU A 374 -3.42 0.78 6.72
CA GLU A 374 -4.77 1.37 6.78
C GLU A 374 -5.59 0.70 7.90
N TYR A 375 -5.49 -0.61 8.06
CA TYR A 375 -6.29 -1.32 9.08
C TYR A 375 -5.91 -0.91 10.51
N LEU A 376 -4.64 -0.56 10.76
CA LEU A 376 -4.17 -0.06 12.06
C LEU A 376 -4.87 1.24 12.52
N MET A 377 -5.34 2.08 11.59
CA MET A 377 -6.08 3.31 11.94
C MET A 377 -7.59 3.13 12.03
N LEU A 378 -8.13 1.98 11.62
CA LEU A 378 -9.58 1.80 11.55
C LEU A 378 -10.19 1.27 12.85
N ASP A 379 -9.39 0.89 13.84
CA ASP A 379 -9.85 0.47 15.16
C ASP A 379 -10.86 -0.69 15.09
N MET A 380 -10.47 -1.75 14.36
CA MET A 380 -11.31 -2.94 14.15
C MET A 380 -10.48 -4.22 14.15
N PRO A 381 -11.10 -5.37 14.52
CA PRO A 381 -10.49 -6.67 14.38
C PRO A 381 -9.95 -6.93 12.97
N VAL A 382 -8.71 -7.40 12.90
CA VAL A 382 -8.08 -7.88 11.67
C VAL A 382 -7.89 -9.39 11.75
N LEU A 383 -8.35 -10.09 10.72
CA LEU A 383 -8.03 -11.49 10.50
C LEU A 383 -7.11 -11.59 9.29
N CYS A 384 -5.89 -12.06 9.52
CA CYS A 384 -4.87 -12.20 8.49
C CYS A 384 -4.56 -13.68 8.20
N CYS A 385 -4.40 -14.01 6.92
CA CYS A 385 -3.78 -15.26 6.49
C CYS A 385 -2.45 -14.95 5.78
N VAL A 386 -1.38 -15.55 6.28
CA VAL A 386 -0.03 -15.50 5.72
C VAL A 386 0.27 -16.83 5.04
N SER A 387 0.33 -16.82 3.72
CA SER A 387 0.80 -17.96 2.94
C SER A 387 2.32 -18.12 3.00
N GLY A 388 2.84 -19.32 2.80
CA GLY A 388 4.28 -19.57 2.64
C GLY A 388 4.88 -20.62 3.57
N ASP A 389 6.20 -20.78 3.46
CA ASP A 389 7.00 -21.86 4.04
C ASP A 389 7.84 -21.44 5.24
N VAL A 390 7.72 -20.20 5.69
CA VAL A 390 8.49 -19.65 6.82
C VAL A 390 7.55 -19.10 7.89
N PRO A 391 7.62 -19.61 9.13
CA PRO A 391 6.83 -19.07 10.24
C PRO A 391 7.45 -17.77 10.79
N GLY A 392 6.73 -17.08 11.67
CA GLY A 392 7.25 -15.89 12.34
C GLY A 392 7.42 -14.73 11.38
N SER A 393 6.44 -14.50 10.51
CA SER A 393 6.46 -13.34 9.64
C SER A 393 6.44 -12.04 10.46
N GLU A 394 7.16 -11.04 9.97
CA GLU A 394 7.20 -9.70 10.57
C GLU A 394 5.78 -9.11 10.72
N LEU A 395 4.87 -9.44 9.80
CA LEU A 395 3.45 -9.08 9.91
C LEU A 395 2.77 -9.75 11.12
N ALA A 396 2.95 -11.07 11.29
CA ALA A 396 2.39 -11.80 12.42
C ALA A 396 2.94 -11.28 13.77
N GLU A 397 4.23 -10.95 13.82
CA GLU A 397 4.84 -10.35 15.00
C GLU A 397 4.24 -8.98 15.35
N ILE A 398 4.04 -8.11 14.36
CA ILE A 398 3.40 -6.81 14.56
C ILE A 398 1.94 -7.00 15.00
N MET A 399 1.17 -7.89 14.37
CA MET A 399 -0.22 -8.17 14.77
C MET A 399 -0.30 -8.67 16.22
N ARG A 400 0.63 -9.52 16.66
CA ARG A 400 0.71 -10.00 18.04
C ARG A 400 1.00 -8.87 19.03
N ARG A 401 1.93 -7.96 18.72
CA ARG A 401 2.29 -6.82 19.59
C ARG A 401 1.18 -5.77 19.66
N THR A 402 0.58 -5.46 18.52
CA THR A 402 -0.50 -4.48 18.39
C THR A 402 -1.84 -5.02 18.86
N ARG A 403 -1.99 -6.35 19.03
CA ARG A 403 -3.22 -7.02 19.51
C ARG A 403 -4.48 -6.67 18.70
N ILE A 404 -4.32 -6.39 17.41
CA ILE A 404 -5.43 -5.96 16.53
C ILE A 404 -6.31 -7.11 16.02
N GLY A 405 -5.98 -8.36 16.34
CA GLY A 405 -6.75 -9.54 15.94
C GLY A 405 -5.88 -10.78 15.76
N PHE A 406 -6.23 -11.63 14.80
CA PHE A 406 -5.65 -12.96 14.63
C PHE A 406 -4.88 -13.10 13.32
N CYS A 407 -3.71 -13.74 13.37
CA CYS A 407 -2.89 -14.03 12.20
C CYS A 407 -2.67 -15.54 12.10
N TYR A 408 -3.17 -16.14 11.03
CA TYR A 408 -2.89 -17.51 10.63
C TYR A 408 -1.61 -17.54 9.78
N GLU A 409 -0.64 -18.39 10.13
CA GLU A 409 0.52 -18.66 9.27
C GLU A 409 0.45 -20.08 8.68
N GLN A 410 0.53 -20.20 7.35
CA GLN A 410 0.50 -21.50 6.67
C GLN A 410 1.65 -22.41 7.10
N ALA A 411 2.83 -21.84 7.37
CA ALA A 411 3.98 -22.56 7.91
C ALA A 411 3.74 -23.14 9.33
N SER A 412 2.72 -22.65 10.04
CA SER A 412 2.30 -23.09 11.37
C SER A 412 0.87 -23.64 11.39
N ALA A 413 0.37 -24.09 10.24
CA ALA A 413 -1.03 -24.50 10.03
C ALA A 413 -1.57 -25.49 11.07
N THR A 414 -0.76 -26.47 11.49
CA THR A 414 -1.16 -27.47 12.50
C THR A 414 -1.59 -26.83 13.81
N ALA A 415 -0.93 -25.75 14.22
CA ALA A 415 -1.27 -25.01 15.44
C ALA A 415 -2.31 -23.91 15.17
N ASP A 416 -2.22 -23.23 14.03
CA ASP A 416 -3.02 -22.04 13.77
C ASP A 416 -4.41 -22.33 13.18
N ALA A 417 -4.60 -23.43 12.44
CA ALA A 417 -5.91 -23.79 11.88
C ALA A 417 -7.02 -23.95 12.95
N PRO A 418 -6.83 -24.73 14.04
CA PRO A 418 -7.84 -24.84 15.08
C PRO A 418 -8.08 -23.50 15.81
N ARG A 419 -7.04 -22.69 15.99
CA ARG A 419 -7.14 -21.35 16.62
C ARG A 419 -7.89 -20.36 15.73
N LEU A 420 -7.66 -20.41 14.42
CA LEU A 420 -8.39 -19.62 13.43
C LEU A 420 -9.88 -19.92 13.49
N LYS A 421 -10.24 -21.20 13.48
CA LYS A 421 -11.64 -21.65 13.60
C LYS A 421 -12.29 -21.17 14.90
N ALA A 422 -11.59 -21.34 16.02
CA ALA A 422 -12.07 -20.85 17.32
C ALA A 422 -12.29 -19.33 17.33
N TYR A 423 -11.37 -18.55 16.76
CA TYR A 423 -11.48 -17.10 16.67
C TYR A 423 -12.63 -16.64 15.76
N VAL A 424 -12.83 -17.30 14.60
CA VAL A 424 -13.98 -17.01 13.71
C VAL A 424 -15.31 -17.29 14.42
N ARG A 425 -15.38 -18.40 15.17
CA ARG A 425 -16.55 -18.71 16.00
C ARG A 425 -16.78 -17.66 17.08
N GLU A 426 -15.73 -17.24 17.80
CA GLU A 426 -15.83 -16.21 18.83
C GLU A 426 -16.35 -14.87 18.27
N LEU A 427 -15.84 -14.45 17.10
CA LEU A 427 -16.33 -13.26 16.39
C LEU A 427 -17.83 -13.38 16.04
N TYR A 428 -18.25 -14.55 15.55
CA TYR A 428 -19.65 -14.82 15.23
C TYR A 428 -20.54 -14.83 16.47
N ASP A 429 -20.15 -15.56 17.52
CA ASP A 429 -20.86 -15.65 18.78
C ASP A 429 -20.96 -14.27 19.45
N ALA A 430 -19.93 -13.44 19.39
CA ALA A 430 -20.00 -12.08 19.88
C ALA A 430 -21.04 -11.26 19.10
N PHE A 431 -21.01 -11.34 17.76
CA PHE A 431 -21.94 -10.61 16.91
C PHE A 431 -23.41 -11.00 17.12
N VAL A 432 -23.74 -12.30 17.07
CA VAL A 432 -25.14 -12.75 17.17
C VAL A 432 -25.76 -12.49 18.54
N HIS A 433 -24.94 -12.41 19.59
CA HIS A 433 -25.37 -12.08 20.95
C HIS A 433 -25.22 -10.58 21.27
N ASN A 434 -24.94 -9.72 20.28
CA ASN A 434 -24.74 -8.28 20.46
C ASN A 434 -23.68 -7.92 21.52
N ARG A 435 -22.64 -8.73 21.65
CA ARG A 435 -21.49 -8.47 22.52
C ARG A 435 -20.39 -7.73 21.72
N PRO A 436 -19.52 -6.96 22.38
CA PRO A 436 -18.33 -6.43 21.74
C PRO A 436 -17.51 -7.56 21.10
N LEU A 437 -17.04 -7.34 19.87
CA LEU A 437 -16.12 -8.28 19.21
C LEU A 437 -14.80 -8.35 19.99
N PRO A 438 -14.10 -9.51 20.00
CA PRO A 438 -12.79 -9.64 20.61
C PRO A 438 -11.78 -8.67 19.98
N PHE A 439 -11.52 -7.55 20.67
CA PHE A 439 -10.65 -6.49 20.20
C PHE A 439 -10.13 -5.66 21.38
N ASP A 440 -8.84 -5.83 21.71
CA ASP A 440 -8.14 -5.10 22.76
C ASP A 440 -6.77 -4.64 22.22
N PRO A 441 -6.74 -3.63 21.33
CA PRO A 441 -5.52 -3.18 20.67
C PRO A 441 -4.51 -2.62 21.69
N ASN A 442 -3.23 -2.64 21.35
CA ASN A 442 -2.19 -1.90 22.05
C ASN A 442 -1.95 -0.55 21.33
N PRO A 443 -2.49 0.57 21.84
CA PRO A 443 -2.41 1.86 21.15
C PRO A 443 -0.97 2.39 21.06
N GLU A 444 -0.10 2.08 22.03
CA GLU A 444 1.30 2.53 22.01
C GLU A 444 2.08 1.87 20.86
N GLU A 445 1.87 0.56 20.68
CA GLU A 445 2.45 -0.19 19.57
C GLU A 445 1.91 0.27 18.20
N ILE A 446 0.61 0.57 18.13
CA ILE A 446 -0.02 1.10 16.91
C ILE A 446 0.50 2.51 16.58
N ALA A 447 0.68 3.37 17.58
CA ALA A 447 1.15 4.75 17.40
C ALA A 447 2.56 4.83 16.79
N ALA A 448 3.36 3.78 16.89
CA ALA A 448 4.65 3.68 16.20
C ALA A 448 4.52 3.65 14.67
N PHE A 449 3.38 3.17 14.15
CA PHE A 449 3.05 3.14 12.72
C PHE A 449 2.27 4.38 12.26
N GLY A 450 1.75 5.21 13.17
CA GLY A 450 1.24 6.53 12.80
C GLY A 450 2.37 7.42 12.28
N TYR A 451 2.10 8.30 11.32
CA TYR A 451 3.15 9.14 10.73
C TYR A 451 3.85 10.06 11.72
N ALA A 452 3.19 10.44 12.83
CA ALA A 452 3.86 11.09 13.96
C ALA A 452 4.95 10.19 14.58
N GLY A 453 4.69 8.89 14.77
CA GLY A 453 5.66 7.90 15.25
C GLY A 453 6.80 7.67 14.26
N VAL A 454 6.48 7.52 12.98
CA VAL A 454 7.46 7.39 11.88
C VAL A 454 8.36 8.62 11.81
N ALA A 455 7.79 9.83 11.83
CA ALA A 455 8.55 11.07 11.81
C ALA A 455 9.44 11.22 13.04
N ARG A 456 8.97 10.84 14.24
CA ARG A 456 9.82 10.78 15.45
C ARG A 456 11.01 9.82 15.28
N ALA A 457 10.83 8.68 14.64
CA ALA A 457 11.93 7.75 14.37
C ALA A 457 12.96 8.36 13.40
N PHE A 458 12.50 9.09 12.37
CA PHE A 458 13.38 9.86 11.49
C PHE A 458 14.06 11.03 12.20
N ALA A 459 13.35 11.78 13.03
CA ALA A 459 13.91 12.88 13.82
C ALA A 459 15.05 12.41 14.72
N ARG A 460 14.85 11.31 15.47
CA ARG A 460 15.92 10.69 16.27
C ARG A 460 17.13 10.29 15.42
N LEU A 461 16.89 9.78 14.21
CA LEU A 461 17.97 9.41 13.30
C LEU A 461 18.70 10.64 12.76
N ILE A 462 17.95 11.67 12.36
CA ILE A 462 18.43 12.97 11.91
C ILE A 462 19.31 13.58 13.00
N ASP A 463 18.86 13.61 14.25
CA ASP A 463 19.60 14.25 15.34
C ASP A 463 20.88 13.49 15.74
N ARG A 464 20.86 12.16 15.62
CA ARG A 464 21.99 11.28 15.94
C ARG A 464 23.14 11.38 14.94
N VAL A 465 22.82 11.59 13.66
CA VAL A 465 23.78 11.69 12.56
C VAL A 465 24.29 13.13 12.45
#